data_AF-A0A2A3XIN9-F1
#
_entry.id   AF-A0A2A3XIN9-F1
#
_cell.length_a   1.000
_cell.length_b   1.000
_cell.length_c   1.000
_cell.angle_alpha   90.00
_cell.angle_beta   90.00
_cell.angle_gamma   90.00
#
_symmetry.space_group_name_H-M   'P 1'
#
loop_
_entity.id
_entity.type
_entity.pdbx_description
1 polymer ?
#
loop_
_entity_poly.entity_id
_entity_poly.type
_entity_poly.pdbx_seq_one_letter_code
_entity_poly.pdbx_strand_id
1 'polypeptide(L)'
;MERRNSETALIPALQVLSYFIIALGAVFMAFKAGSLPASRWEPMSAGTFPQIIFFGVALLCGVAAVVEISKQGFPRTSFNVAWRRLIALKAVIINLALFIIYMMFMPVAGFIVSTFLYLAIAQLYLAPKKPITLLIAIFVAALFSAGPYYLFSEVFNIYLPRAQW
;
A
#
# COMPACT_ATOMS: atom_id res chain seq x y z
N MET A 1 -30.62 -15.96 -12.93
CA MET A 1 -29.60 -15.52 -13.92
C MET A 1 -29.10 -14.09 -13.68
N GLU A 2 -29.87 -13.20 -13.05
CA GLU A 2 -29.54 -11.77 -12.87
C GLU A 2 -28.35 -11.46 -11.93
N ARG A 3 -28.07 -12.31 -10.93
CA ARG A 3 -26.90 -12.13 -10.03
C ARG A 3 -25.55 -12.31 -10.72
N ARG A 4 -25.46 -13.16 -11.75
CA ARG A 4 -24.19 -13.45 -12.42
C ARG A 4 -23.73 -12.28 -13.31
N ASN A 5 -24.67 -11.51 -13.85
CA ASN A 5 -24.40 -10.30 -14.64
C ASN A 5 -23.92 -9.12 -13.78
N SER A 6 -24.38 -9.01 -12.53
CA SER A 6 -23.99 -7.89 -11.67
C SER A 6 -22.61 -8.08 -11.03
N GLU A 7 -22.16 -9.31 -10.79
CA GLU A 7 -20.77 -9.58 -10.35
C GLU A 7 -19.76 -9.45 -11.48
N THR A 8 -20.13 -9.80 -12.72
CA THR A 8 -19.27 -9.64 -13.90
C THR A 8 -19.10 -8.17 -14.29
N ALA A 9 -20.12 -7.33 -14.12
CA ALA A 9 -20.01 -5.88 -14.28
C ALA A 9 -19.22 -5.17 -13.15
N LEU A 10 -19.05 -5.83 -11.99
CA LEU A 10 -18.33 -5.27 -10.84
C LEU A 10 -16.81 -5.17 -11.08
N ILE A 11 -16.24 -6.13 -11.81
CA ILE A 11 -14.81 -6.23 -12.09
C ILE A 11 -14.30 -5.01 -12.88
N PRO A 12 -14.86 -4.67 -14.06
CA PRO A 12 -14.41 -3.51 -14.81
C PRO A 12 -14.68 -2.20 -14.07
N ALA A 13 -15.77 -2.11 -13.30
CA ALA A 13 -16.05 -0.97 -12.44
C ALA A 13 -14.92 -0.73 -11.43
N LEU A 14 -14.48 -1.79 -10.75
CA LEU A 14 -13.41 -1.73 -9.76
C LEU A 14 -12.05 -1.46 -10.42
N GLN A 15 -11.79 -1.97 -11.62
CA GLN A 15 -10.55 -1.71 -12.36
C GLN A 15 -10.45 -0.24 -12.76
N VAL A 16 -11.50 0.33 -13.36
CA VAL A 16 -11.56 1.74 -13.72
C VAL A 16 -11.41 2.62 -12.48
N LEU A 17 -12.13 2.31 -11.40
CA LEU A 17 -11.98 3.00 -10.12
C LEU A 17 -10.54 2.94 -9.60
N SER A 18 -9.89 1.78 -9.69
CA SER A 18 -8.49 1.61 -9.27
C SER A 18 -7.54 2.45 -10.11
N TYR A 19 -7.73 2.51 -11.44
CA TYR A 19 -6.95 3.38 -12.31
C TYR A 19 -7.11 4.86 -11.94
N PHE A 20 -8.32 5.30 -11.63
CA PHE A 20 -8.56 6.67 -11.17
C PHE A 20 -7.86 6.96 -9.83
N ILE A 21 -7.98 6.06 -8.85
CA ILE A 21 -7.34 6.23 -7.53
C ILE A 21 -5.81 6.28 -7.68
N ILE A 22 -5.23 5.36 -8.45
CA ILE A 22 -3.78 5.31 -8.70
C ILE A 22 -3.32 6.55 -9.47
N ALA A 23 -4.05 6.97 -10.51
CA ALA A 23 -3.70 8.16 -11.27
C ALA A 23 -3.73 9.43 -10.41
N LEU A 24 -4.77 9.61 -9.58
CA LEU A 24 -4.87 10.74 -8.65
C LEU A 24 -3.74 10.70 -7.61
N GLY A 25 -3.46 9.53 -7.04
CA GLY A 25 -2.35 9.35 -6.10
C GLY A 25 -0.99 9.64 -6.74
N ALA A 26 -0.77 9.20 -7.98
CA ALA A 26 0.45 9.47 -8.73
C ALA A 26 0.60 10.96 -9.03
N VAL A 27 -0.45 11.64 -9.50
CA VAL A 27 -0.43 13.10 -9.72
C VAL A 27 -0.11 13.84 -8.41
N PHE A 28 -0.76 13.48 -7.30
CA PHE A 28 -0.46 14.06 -5.99
C PHE A 28 1.01 13.86 -5.58
N MET A 29 1.54 12.65 -5.77
CA MET A 29 2.94 12.34 -5.47
C MET A 29 3.92 13.06 -6.40
N ALA A 30 3.58 13.28 -7.67
CA ALA A 30 4.38 14.08 -8.59
C ALA A 30 4.50 15.54 -8.11
N PHE A 31 3.41 16.12 -7.60
CA PHE A 31 3.44 17.46 -7.01
C PHE A 31 4.29 17.50 -5.73
N LYS A 32 4.17 16.49 -4.85
CA LYS A 32 5.01 16.39 -3.65
C LYS A 32 6.49 16.22 -4.00
N ALA A 33 6.81 15.40 -5.01
CA ALA A 33 8.18 15.25 -5.48
C ALA A 33 8.76 16.55 -6.02
N GLY A 34 7.95 17.39 -6.67
CA GLY A 34 8.38 18.71 -7.14
C GLY A 34 8.72 19.71 -6.04
N SER A 35 8.20 19.50 -4.82
CA SER A 35 8.51 20.32 -3.66
C SER A 35 9.82 19.96 -2.96
N LEU A 36 10.52 18.91 -3.43
CA LEU A 36 11.82 18.54 -2.90
C LEU A 36 12.87 19.62 -3.23
N PRO A 37 13.77 19.96 -2.29
CA PRO A 37 14.78 20.98 -2.51
C PRO A 37 15.67 20.60 -3.70
N ALA A 38 15.75 21.52 -4.68
CA ALA A 38 16.61 21.35 -5.83
C ALA A 38 18.06 21.72 -5.46
N SER A 39 18.98 20.78 -5.68
CA SER A 39 20.42 21.05 -5.65
C SER A 39 20.74 22.10 -6.72
N ARG A 40 21.48 23.15 -6.35
CA ARG A 40 21.94 24.18 -7.30
C ARG A 40 23.01 23.68 -8.27
N TRP A 41 23.52 22.47 -8.03
CA TRP A 41 24.65 21.88 -8.74
C TRP A 41 24.24 20.71 -9.66
N GLU A 42 23.03 20.17 -9.51
CA GLU A 42 22.48 19.20 -10.45
C GLU A 42 21.50 19.87 -11.43
N PRO A 43 21.67 19.69 -12.76
CA PRO A 43 20.69 20.12 -13.76
C PRO A 43 19.31 19.50 -13.59
N MET A 44 19.23 18.28 -13.03
CA MET A 44 17.98 17.60 -12.71
C MET A 44 17.86 17.48 -11.19
N SER A 45 16.83 18.12 -10.62
CA SER A 45 16.57 18.05 -9.19
C SER A 45 16.25 16.61 -8.76
N ALA A 46 16.49 16.29 -7.48
CA ALA A 46 16.16 14.98 -6.90
C ALA A 46 14.67 14.58 -7.08
N GLY A 47 13.78 15.57 -7.26
CA GLY A 47 12.37 15.36 -7.54
C GLY A 47 12.02 15.05 -9.01
N THR A 48 12.90 15.37 -9.95
CA THR A 48 12.61 15.29 -11.40
C THR A 48 12.36 13.85 -11.84
N PHE A 49 13.16 12.91 -11.35
CA PHE A 49 13.02 11.49 -11.71
C PHE A 49 11.73 10.86 -11.13
N PRO A 50 11.42 10.99 -9.82
CA PRO A 50 10.12 10.59 -9.29
C PRO A 50 8.93 11.23 -10.02
N GLN A 51 9.02 12.51 -10.38
CA GLN A 51 7.98 13.20 -11.15
C GLN A 51 7.70 12.53 -12.49
N ILE A 52 8.74 12.25 -13.29
CA ILE A 52 8.58 11.59 -14.59
C ILE A 52 7.89 10.23 -14.43
N ILE A 53 8.29 9.44 -13.41
CA ILE A 53 7.67 8.15 -13.14
C ILE A 53 6.20 8.32 -12.77
N PHE A 54 5.88 9.21 -11.83
CA PHE A 54 4.50 9.41 -11.38
C PHE A 54 3.60 9.97 -12.49
N PHE A 55 4.10 10.90 -13.31
CA PHE A 55 3.38 11.36 -14.50
C PHE A 55 3.19 10.24 -15.53
N GLY A 56 4.21 9.41 -15.74
CA GLY A 56 4.11 8.24 -16.61
C GLY A 56 3.05 7.24 -16.14
N VAL A 57 3.03 6.92 -14.84
CA VAL A 57 2.01 6.07 -14.23
C VAL A 57 0.62 6.69 -14.37
N ALA A 58 0.47 7.99 -14.08
CA ALA A 58 -0.81 8.69 -14.24
C ALA A 58 -1.31 8.65 -15.68
N LEU A 59 -0.41 8.86 -16.66
CA LEU A 59 -0.72 8.78 -18.09
C LEU A 59 -1.15 7.37 -18.48
N LEU A 60 -0.39 6.34 -18.09
CA LEU A 60 -0.70 4.94 -18.38
C LEU A 60 -2.06 4.53 -17.77
N CYS A 61 -2.33 4.93 -16.53
CA CYS A 61 -3.63 4.69 -15.89
C CYS A 61 -4.76 5.43 -16.61
N GLY A 62 -4.53 6.66 -17.07
CA GLY A 62 -5.50 7.42 -17.86
C GLY A 62 -5.82 6.74 -19.19
N VAL A 63 -4.80 6.33 -19.94
CA VAL A 63 -4.98 5.57 -21.20
C VAL A 63 -5.69 4.25 -20.94
N ALA A 64 -5.28 3.50 -19.91
CA ALA A 64 -5.92 2.25 -19.53
C ALA A 64 -7.41 2.46 -19.18
N ALA A 65 -7.75 3.50 -18.41
CA ALA A 65 -9.13 3.84 -18.07
C ALA A 65 -9.96 4.18 -19.33
N VAL A 66 -9.42 4.97 -20.25
CA VAL A 66 -10.12 5.32 -21.51
C VAL A 66 -10.34 4.09 -22.38
N VAL A 67 -9.33 3.23 -22.53
CA VAL A 67 -9.45 1.98 -23.30
C VAL A 67 -10.48 1.05 -22.68
N GLU A 68 -10.47 0.92 -21.35
CA GLU A 68 -11.41 0.05 -20.62
C GLU A 68 -12.85 0.54 -20.76
N ILE A 69 -13.09 1.85 -20.55
CA ILE A 69 -14.41 2.48 -20.73
C ILE A 69 -14.87 2.38 -22.19
N SER A 70 -13.96 2.56 -23.15
CA SER A 70 -14.30 2.45 -24.58
C SER A 70 -14.67 1.03 -25.00
N LYS A 71 -14.07 0.00 -24.38
CA LYS A 71 -14.34 -1.40 -24.70
C LYS A 71 -15.57 -1.95 -24.00
N GLN A 72 -15.74 -1.61 -22.72
CA GLN A 72 -16.76 -2.21 -21.86
C GLN A 72 -17.97 -1.29 -21.59
N GLY A 73 -17.89 -0.02 -22.02
CA GLY A 73 -18.88 1.00 -21.70
C GLY A 73 -18.79 1.49 -20.27
N PHE A 74 -19.67 2.41 -19.89
CA PHE A 74 -19.73 2.89 -18.50
C PHE A 74 -20.21 1.78 -17.57
N PRO A 75 -19.40 1.37 -16.59
CA PRO A 75 -19.77 0.26 -15.71
C PRO A 75 -20.98 0.65 -14.86
N ARG A 76 -22.08 -0.07 -15.03
CA ARG A 76 -23.29 0.08 -14.21
C ARG A 76 -23.36 -1.04 -13.20
N THR A 77 -22.99 -0.74 -11.96
CA THR A 77 -22.93 -1.70 -10.86
C THR A 77 -23.87 -1.29 -9.73
N SER A 78 -24.52 -2.27 -9.11
CA SER A 78 -25.37 -2.03 -7.93
C SER A 78 -24.55 -1.89 -6.66
N PHE A 79 -24.81 -0.85 -5.87
CA PHE A 79 -24.15 -0.58 -4.58
C PHE A 79 -24.17 -1.79 -3.63
N ASN A 80 -25.28 -2.55 -3.61
CA ASN A 80 -25.42 -3.72 -2.74
C ASN A 80 -24.42 -4.85 -3.05
N VAL A 81 -24.03 -5.01 -4.32
CA VAL A 81 -23.06 -6.03 -4.72
C VAL A 81 -21.64 -5.57 -4.36
N ALA A 82 -21.34 -4.29 -4.59
CA ALA A 82 -20.08 -3.68 -4.18
C ALA A 82 -19.85 -3.77 -2.66
N TRP A 83 -20.89 -3.47 -1.87
CA TRP A 83 -20.82 -3.51 -0.41
C TRP A 83 -20.56 -4.92 0.13
N ARG A 84 -21.24 -5.94 -0.41
CA ARG A 84 -20.97 -7.35 -0.04
C ARG A 84 -19.54 -7.75 -0.34
N ARG A 85 -19.00 -7.34 -1.50
CA ARG A 85 -17.61 -7.61 -1.87
C ARG A 85 -16.63 -6.92 -0.93
N LEU A 86 -16.91 -5.67 -0.53
CA LEU A 86 -16.10 -4.93 0.43
C LEU A 86 -16.02 -5.65 1.79
N ILE A 87 -17.17 -6.11 2.30
CA ILE A 87 -17.22 -6.88 3.56
C ILE A 87 -16.44 -8.19 3.44
N ALA A 88 -16.48 -8.86 2.28
CA ALA A 88 -15.69 -10.07 2.04
C ALA A 88 -14.17 -9.78 2.10
N LEU A 89 -13.75 -8.56 1.74
CA LEU A 89 -12.35 -8.10 1.79
C LEU A 89 -11.94 -7.51 3.15
N LYS A 90 -12.77 -7.65 4.20
CA LYS A 90 -12.50 -7.09 5.54
C LYS A 90 -11.09 -7.35 6.06
N ALA A 91 -10.54 -8.55 5.81
CA ALA A 91 -9.23 -8.92 6.31
C ALA A 91 -8.11 -8.10 5.64
N VAL A 92 -8.23 -7.85 4.34
CA VAL A 92 -7.31 -7.00 3.58
C VAL A 92 -7.40 -5.55 4.07
N ILE A 93 -8.63 -5.05 4.29
CA ILE A 93 -8.87 -3.68 4.77
C ILE A 93 -8.27 -3.49 6.17
N ILE A 94 -8.46 -4.45 7.07
CA ILE A 94 -7.90 -4.41 8.43
C ILE A 94 -6.38 -4.46 8.38
N ASN A 95 -5.79 -5.32 7.56
CA ASN A 95 -4.34 -5.37 7.40
C ASN A 95 -3.77 -4.05 6.85
N LEU A 96 -4.45 -3.44 5.87
CA LEU A 96 -4.07 -2.14 5.33
C LEU A 96 -4.14 -1.04 6.40
N ALA A 97 -5.19 -1.04 7.23
CA ALA A 97 -5.30 -0.11 8.35
C ALA A 97 -4.18 -0.31 9.38
N LEU A 98 -3.84 -1.55 9.72
CA LEU A 98 -2.70 -1.86 10.58
C LEU A 98 -1.38 -1.36 10.00
N PHE A 99 -1.19 -1.49 8.68
CA PHE A 99 0.00 -0.99 8.01
C PHE A 99 0.10 0.54 8.03
N ILE A 100 -1.02 1.26 7.90
CA ILE A 100 -1.05 2.71 8.03
C ILE A 100 -0.68 3.13 9.47
N ILE A 101 -1.26 2.46 10.47
CA ILE A 101 -0.94 2.69 11.89
C ILE A 101 0.54 2.44 12.15
N TYR A 102 1.09 1.35 11.61
CA TYR A 102 2.51 1.03 11.67
C TYR A 102 3.39 2.18 11.14
N MET A 103 3.07 2.68 9.93
CA MET A 103 3.81 3.78 9.32
C MET A 103 3.74 5.07 10.15
N MET A 104 2.60 5.35 10.79
CA MET A 104 2.45 6.51 11.68
C MET A 104 3.21 6.35 13.00
N PHE A 105 3.32 5.13 13.53
CA PHE A 105 4.01 4.85 14.79
C PHE A 105 5.53 4.78 14.63
N MET A 106 6.02 4.43 13.44
CA MET A 106 7.44 4.23 13.16
C MET A 106 8.36 5.40 13.58
N PRO A 107 8.01 6.68 13.35
CA PRO A 107 8.87 7.80 13.74
C PRO A 107 9.04 7.96 15.26
N VAL A 108 8.07 7.49 16.05
CA VAL A 108 8.04 7.67 17.51
C VAL A 108 8.57 6.43 18.22
N ALA A 109 8.06 5.25 17.86
CA ALA A 109 8.39 3.98 18.51
C ALA A 109 9.64 3.29 17.95
N GLY A 110 10.17 3.79 16.82
CA GLY A 110 11.28 3.20 16.11
C GLY A 110 10.90 1.94 15.32
N PHE A 111 11.85 1.49 14.49
CA PHE A 111 11.62 0.40 13.54
C PHE A 111 11.33 -0.94 14.21
N ILE A 112 12.10 -1.34 15.23
CA ILE A 112 11.99 -2.66 15.85
C ILE A 112 10.61 -2.84 16.50
N VAL A 113 10.22 -1.91 17.37
CA VAL A 113 8.95 -2.01 18.13
C VAL A 113 7.75 -1.94 17.19
N SER A 114 7.75 -0.99 16.26
CA SER A 114 6.65 -0.80 15.30
C SER A 114 6.48 -2.02 14.40
N THR A 115 7.58 -2.56 13.87
CA THR A 115 7.55 -3.72 12.97
C THR A 115 7.16 -4.99 13.72
N PHE A 116 7.65 -5.17 14.95
CA PHE A 116 7.26 -6.29 15.80
C PHE A 116 5.76 -6.29 16.08
N LEU A 117 5.22 -5.15 16.54
CA LEU A 117 3.78 -5.03 16.84
C LEU A 117 2.93 -5.24 15.60
N TYR A 118 3.31 -4.63 14.46
CA TYR A 118 2.60 -4.81 13.21
C TYR A 118 2.56 -6.28 12.78
N LEU A 119 3.72 -6.94 12.71
CA LEU A 119 3.80 -8.35 12.29
C LEU A 119 3.07 -9.26 13.26
N ALA A 120 3.25 -9.08 14.57
CA ALA A 120 2.57 -9.88 15.58
C ALA A 120 1.05 -9.76 15.45
N ILE A 121 0.51 -8.54 15.38
CA ILE A 121 -0.94 -8.32 15.29
C ILE A 121 -1.48 -8.82 13.94
N ALA A 122 -0.82 -8.49 12.83
CA ALA A 122 -1.26 -8.90 11.49
C ALA A 122 -1.24 -10.43 11.34
N GLN A 123 -0.17 -11.10 11.75
CA GLN A 123 -0.08 -12.55 11.68
C GLN A 123 -1.10 -13.23 12.58
N LEU A 124 -1.34 -12.74 13.80
CA LEU A 124 -2.35 -13.30 14.68
C LEU A 124 -3.78 -13.07 14.22
N TYR A 125 -4.01 -11.99 13.47
CA TYR A 125 -5.29 -11.71 12.85
C TYR A 125 -5.55 -12.60 11.62
N LEU A 126 -4.52 -12.84 10.79
CA LEU A 126 -4.65 -13.60 9.55
C LEU A 126 -4.48 -15.13 9.72
N ALA A 127 -3.66 -15.57 10.68
CA ALA A 127 -3.30 -16.96 10.84
C ALA A 127 -4.30 -17.74 11.72
N PRO A 128 -4.44 -19.06 11.51
CA PRO A 128 -5.26 -19.90 12.37
C PRO A 128 -4.72 -19.92 13.81
N LYS A 129 -5.63 -19.81 14.80
CA LYS A 129 -5.32 -19.73 16.23
C LYS A 129 -4.88 -21.05 16.86
N LYS A 130 -3.81 -21.65 16.32
CA LYS A 130 -3.14 -22.83 16.91
C LYS A 130 -1.94 -22.36 17.75
N PRO A 131 -1.61 -23.03 18.86
CA PRO A 131 -0.52 -22.63 19.74
C PRO A 131 0.84 -22.65 19.03
N ILE A 132 1.06 -23.62 18.13
CA ILE A 132 2.27 -23.68 17.30
C ILE A 132 2.38 -22.47 16.37
N THR A 133 1.26 -22.03 15.81
CA THR A 133 1.21 -20.87 14.90
C THR A 133 1.49 -19.57 15.62
N LEU A 134 1.01 -19.43 16.87
CA LEU A 134 1.32 -18.30 17.74
C LEU A 134 2.83 -18.20 18.00
N LEU A 135 3.48 -19.33 18.32
CA LEU A 135 4.92 -19.37 18.57
C LEU A 135 5.71 -18.99 17.32
N ILE A 136 5.33 -19.54 16.16
CA ILE A 136 5.94 -19.19 14.87
C ILE A 136 5.73 -17.71 14.55
N ALA A 137 4.52 -17.18 14.75
CA ALA A 137 4.23 -15.77 14.49
C ALA A 137 5.09 -14.84 15.34
N ILE A 138 5.21 -15.10 16.65
CA ILE A 138 6.06 -14.30 17.55
C ILE A 138 7.53 -14.39 17.13
N PHE A 139 8.00 -15.59 16.81
CA PHE A 139 9.38 -15.79 16.35
C PHE A 139 9.67 -15.04 15.06
N VAL A 140 8.77 -15.15 14.06
CA VAL A 140 8.88 -14.43 12.79
C VAL A 140 8.84 -12.92 13.02
N ALA A 141 7.92 -12.43 13.85
CA ALA A 141 7.84 -11.00 14.17
C ALA A 141 9.13 -10.47 14.81
N ALA A 142 9.74 -11.23 15.73
CA ALA A 142 11.02 -10.87 16.35
C ALA A 142 12.18 -10.92 15.35
N LEU A 143 12.24 -11.97 14.53
CA LEU A 143 13.29 -12.15 13.53
C LEU A 143 13.25 -11.04 12.48
N PHE A 144 12.06 -10.69 11.97
CA PHE A 144 11.89 -9.66 10.95
C PHE A 144 11.85 -8.23 11.49
N SER A 145 11.71 -8.03 12.80
CA SER A 145 11.90 -6.71 13.40
C SER A 145 13.38 -6.44 13.71
N ALA A 146 14.07 -7.39 14.32
CA ALA A 146 15.47 -7.23 14.72
C ALA A 146 16.45 -7.52 13.57
N GLY A 147 16.19 -8.54 12.76
CA GLY A 147 17.11 -9.00 11.71
C GLY A 147 17.44 -7.90 10.69
N PRO A 148 16.44 -7.30 10.01
CA PRO A 148 16.69 -6.16 9.14
C PRO A 148 17.33 -5.00 9.87
N TYR A 149 16.93 -4.72 11.12
CA TYR A 149 17.51 -3.62 11.87
C TYR A 149 19.03 -3.75 12.03
N TYR A 150 19.49 -4.92 12.50
CA TYR A 150 20.92 -5.18 12.68
C TYR A 150 21.65 -5.30 11.34
N LEU A 151 21.02 -5.88 10.32
CA LEU A 151 21.61 -5.92 8.98
C LEU A 151 21.89 -4.50 8.46
N PHE A 152 20.92 -3.59 8.57
CA PHE A 152 21.10 -2.22 8.12
C PHE A 152 22.06 -1.42 9.00
N SER A 153 22.03 -1.60 10.33
CA SER A 153 22.93 -0.87 11.22
C SER A 153 24.38 -1.32 11.11
N GLU A 154 24.63 -2.64 11.10
CA GLU A 154 25.99 -3.18 11.18
C GLU A 154 26.62 -3.37 9.79
N VAL A 155 25.86 -3.89 8.82
CA VAL A 155 26.42 -4.21 7.49
C VAL A 155 26.39 -2.99 6.58
N PHE A 156 25.27 -2.26 6.56
CA PHE A 156 25.10 -1.12 5.67
C PHE A 156 25.45 0.23 6.32
N ASN A 157 25.66 0.29 7.64
CA ASN A 157 25.85 1.54 8.38
C ASN A 157 24.73 2.58 8.14
N ILE A 158 23.51 2.10 7.86
CA ILE A 158 22.31 2.91 7.64
C ILE A 158 21.47 2.86 8.92
N TYR A 159 21.28 4.00 9.55
CA TYR A 159 20.43 4.10 10.74
C TYR A 159 18.95 4.13 10.35
N LEU A 160 18.22 3.09 10.76
CA LEU A 160 16.76 3.09 10.74
C LEU A 160 16.20 3.96 11.88
N PRO A 161 14.93 4.42 11.78
CA PRO A 161 14.28 5.22 12.80
C PRO A 161 14.42 4.58 14.19
N ARG A 162 15.05 5.31 15.10
CA ARG A 162 15.17 4.93 16.52
C ARG A 162 13.99 5.50 17.30
N ALA A 163 13.64 4.84 18.40
CA ALA A 163 12.64 5.37 19.30
C ALA A 163 13.10 6.72 19.86
N GLN A 164 12.18 7.67 19.98
CA GLN A 164 12.48 9.03 20.43
C GLN A 164 12.42 9.18 21.97
N TRP A 165 12.50 8.07 22.71
CA TRP A 165 12.43 8.01 24.17
C TRP A 165 13.59 7.22 24.76
#